data_AF-A0A645GJ39-F1
#
_entry.id   AF-A0A645GJ39-F1
#
_cell.length_a   1.000
_cell.length_b   1.000
_cell.length_c   1.000
_cell.angle_alpha   90.00
_cell.angle_beta   90.00
_cell.angle_gamma   90.00
#
_symmetry.space_group_name_H-M   'P 1'
#
loop_
_entity.id
_entity.type
_entity.pdbx_description
1 polymer ?
#
loop_
_entity_poly.entity_id
_entity_poly.type
_entity_poly.pdbx_seq_one_letter_code
_entity_poly.pdbx_strand_id
1 'polypeptide(L)'
;MDFIKNILIDKFHAAVVVCGFNYSFGKDGTGDAVFLESCLGRYGVKTIIIPPIICGDVLVSSTFIRYLIENGRMEEASEFLGRNFFITFPVVSGHKLGRTLGTPTINQNFPKDHILPRKGVYAVRVNVGEKELYGISNVGTRPTVCSEGNINCETHILDFNGDLVGKNIRVSFCKRLRDEIKFCSIDELKRQIKLDIASARDYFSI
;
A
#
# COMPACT_ATOMS: atom_id res chain seq x y z
N MET A 1 -13.91 1.11 -33.01
CA MET A 1 -15.24 1.75 -33.13
C MET A 1 -16.22 1.20 -32.11
N ASP A 2 -16.30 -0.12 -31.94
CA ASP A 2 -17.28 -0.77 -31.05
C ASP A 2 -17.25 -0.30 -29.59
N PHE A 3 -16.07 -0.06 -29.01
CA PHE A 3 -15.98 0.47 -27.65
C PHE A 3 -16.68 1.84 -27.50
N ILE A 4 -16.39 2.79 -28.40
CA ILE A 4 -16.94 4.15 -28.29
C ILE A 4 -18.45 4.11 -28.45
N LYS A 5 -18.95 3.54 -29.55
CA LYS A 5 -20.38 3.52 -29.82
C LYS A 5 -21.13 2.63 -28.83
N ASN A 6 -20.75 1.36 -28.69
CA ASN A 6 -21.56 0.41 -27.92
C ASN A 6 -21.44 0.61 -26.41
N ILE A 7 -20.29 1.09 -25.91
CA ILE A 7 -20.07 1.28 -24.47
C ILE A 7 -20.31 2.72 -24.05
N LEU A 8 -19.59 3.68 -24.62
CA LEU A 8 -19.67 5.08 -24.15
C LEU A 8 -20.98 5.76 -24.55
N ILE A 9 -21.44 5.55 -25.79
CA ILE A 9 -22.65 6.21 -26.31
C ILE A 9 -23.91 5.42 -25.97
N ASP A 10 -24.01 4.17 -26.45
CA ASP A 10 -25.26 3.41 -26.42
C ASP A 10 -25.56 2.85 -25.01
N LYS A 11 -24.53 2.45 -24.24
CA LYS A 11 -24.71 1.84 -22.91
C LYS A 11 -24.62 2.86 -21.77
N PHE A 12 -23.61 3.72 -21.78
CA PHE A 12 -23.41 4.69 -20.69
C PHE A 12 -24.08 6.04 -20.93
N HIS A 13 -24.51 6.34 -22.17
CA HIS A 13 -25.07 7.65 -22.52
C HIS A 13 -24.18 8.80 -22.04
N ALA A 14 -22.87 8.65 -22.22
CA ALA A 14 -21.89 9.57 -21.66
C ALA A 14 -22.06 10.97 -22.24
N ALA A 15 -22.33 11.96 -21.37
CA ALA A 15 -22.35 13.37 -21.76
C ALA A 15 -20.94 13.99 -21.80
N VAL A 16 -20.05 13.50 -20.93
CA VAL A 16 -18.65 13.94 -20.83
C VAL A 16 -17.79 12.71 -20.53
N VAL A 17 -16.63 12.64 -21.18
CA VAL A 17 -15.60 11.61 -20.91
C VAL A 17 -14.32 12.29 -20.45
N VAL A 18 -13.74 11.81 -19.35
CA VAL A 18 -12.50 12.34 -18.79
C VAL A 18 -11.44 11.23 -18.81
N CYS A 19 -10.27 11.53 -19.36
CA CYS A 19 -9.15 10.58 -19.39
C CYS A 19 -7.81 11.29 -19.19
N GLY A 20 -6.76 10.55 -18.83
CA GLY A 20 -5.41 11.09 -18.75
C GLY A 20 -4.75 11.20 -20.12
N PHE A 21 -3.74 12.07 -20.23
CA PHE A 21 -2.94 12.26 -21.45
C PHE A 21 -2.35 10.96 -22.03
N ASN A 22 -2.06 9.97 -21.18
CA ASN A 22 -1.47 8.67 -21.55
C ASN A 22 -2.51 7.55 -21.71
N TYR A 23 -3.80 7.90 -21.80
CA TYR A 23 -4.85 6.92 -22.00
C TYR A 23 -4.77 6.30 -23.39
N SER A 24 -4.82 4.97 -23.45
CA SER A 24 -4.97 4.21 -24.69
C SER A 24 -6.06 3.14 -24.55
N PHE A 25 -6.68 2.79 -25.68
CA PHE A 25 -7.79 1.84 -25.75
C PHE A 25 -7.84 1.12 -27.10
N GLY A 26 -8.74 0.13 -27.19
CA GLY A 26 -8.88 -0.70 -28.38
C GLY A 26 -7.84 -1.82 -28.43
N LYS A 27 -7.96 -2.66 -29.46
CA LYS A 27 -7.03 -3.77 -29.67
C LYS A 27 -5.62 -3.20 -29.85
N ASP A 28 -4.68 -3.76 -29.09
CA ASP A 28 -3.25 -3.38 -29.09
C ASP A 28 -2.99 -1.89 -28.74
N GLY A 29 -3.92 -1.22 -28.05
CA GLY A 29 -3.75 0.17 -27.61
C GLY A 29 -3.72 1.19 -28.76
N THR A 30 -4.32 0.85 -29.89
CA THR A 30 -4.28 1.64 -31.14
C THR A 30 -5.04 2.96 -31.09
N GLY A 31 -5.96 3.14 -30.15
CA GLY A 31 -6.63 4.43 -29.91
C GLY A 31 -5.99 5.16 -28.74
N ASP A 32 -5.64 6.43 -28.93
CA ASP A 32 -5.15 7.32 -27.88
C ASP A 32 -6.22 8.33 -27.42
N ALA A 33 -5.88 9.19 -26.46
CA ALA A 33 -6.80 10.20 -25.92
C ALA A 33 -7.28 11.21 -26.99
N VAL A 34 -6.43 11.58 -27.96
CA VAL A 34 -6.76 12.52 -29.05
C VAL A 34 -7.73 11.86 -30.03
N PHE A 35 -7.48 10.59 -30.38
CA PHE A 35 -8.37 9.80 -31.20
C PHE A 35 -9.74 9.62 -30.52
N LEU A 36 -9.76 9.38 -29.21
CA LEU A 36 -10.99 9.31 -28.41
C LEU A 36 -11.80 10.61 -28.51
N GLU A 37 -11.16 11.76 -28.30
CA GLU A 37 -11.78 13.09 -28.44
C GLU A 37 -12.37 13.30 -29.84
N SER A 38 -11.59 13.00 -30.89
CA SER A 38 -12.05 13.15 -32.27
C SER A 38 -13.28 12.29 -32.60
N CYS A 39 -13.38 11.10 -32.02
CA CYS A 39 -14.49 10.19 -32.22
C CYS A 39 -15.73 10.63 -31.43
N LEU A 40 -15.56 10.99 -30.17
CA LEU A 40 -16.66 11.41 -29.28
C LEU A 40 -17.27 12.75 -29.71
N GLY A 41 -16.46 13.65 -30.28
CA GLY A 41 -16.95 14.91 -30.83
C GLY A 41 -18.01 14.72 -31.93
N ARG A 42 -17.94 13.63 -32.71
CA ARG A 42 -18.95 13.28 -33.73
C ARG A 42 -20.32 12.93 -33.14
N TYR A 43 -20.35 12.56 -31.87
CA TYR A 43 -21.57 12.24 -31.11
C TYR A 43 -21.99 13.39 -30.19
N GLY A 44 -21.34 14.56 -30.28
CA GLY A 44 -21.60 15.70 -29.39
C GLY A 44 -21.14 15.49 -27.94
N VAL A 45 -20.29 14.49 -27.70
CA VAL A 45 -19.76 14.18 -26.36
C VAL A 45 -18.47 14.94 -26.13
N LYS A 46 -18.40 15.70 -25.04
CA LYS A 46 -17.19 16.44 -24.66
C LYS A 46 -16.16 15.48 -24.06
N THR A 47 -14.92 15.55 -24.55
CA THR A 47 -13.78 14.88 -23.93
C THR A 47 -12.94 15.89 -23.17
N ILE A 48 -12.45 15.51 -21.99
CA ILE A 48 -11.51 16.29 -21.18
C ILE A 48 -10.26 15.44 -20.96
N ILE A 49 -9.15 15.86 -21.58
CA ILE A 49 -7.86 15.19 -21.42
C ILE A 49 -7.10 15.90 -20.29
N ILE A 50 -6.86 15.17 -19.21
CA ILE A 50 -6.14 15.66 -18.04
C ILE A 50 -4.64 15.61 -18.32
N PRO A 51 -3.90 16.73 -18.15
CA PRO A 51 -2.46 16.76 -18.35
C PRO A 51 -1.71 15.87 -17.34
N PRO A 52 -0.45 15.51 -17.61
CA PRO A 52 0.39 14.80 -16.65
C PRO A 52 0.50 15.56 -15.32
N ILE A 53 0.47 14.83 -14.21
CA ILE A 53 0.81 15.38 -12.90
C ILE A 53 2.31 15.17 -12.67
N ILE A 54 3.01 16.25 -12.32
CA ILE A 54 4.46 16.24 -12.06
C ILE A 54 4.68 16.66 -10.61
N CYS A 55 5.50 15.89 -9.88
CA CYS A 55 5.96 16.23 -8.53
C CYS A 55 7.48 16.47 -8.59
N GLY A 56 7.90 17.71 -8.35
CA GLY A 56 9.26 18.15 -8.70
C GLY A 56 9.48 18.06 -10.20
N ASP A 57 10.43 17.22 -10.62
CA ASP A 57 10.74 16.94 -12.04
C ASP A 57 10.29 15.53 -12.48
N VAL A 58 9.50 14.84 -11.65
CA VAL A 58 9.12 13.44 -11.88
C VAL A 58 7.63 13.29 -12.17
N LEU A 59 7.30 12.57 -13.24
CA LEU A 59 5.94 12.19 -13.58
C LEU A 59 5.34 11.27 -12.51
N VAL A 60 4.20 11.67 -11.95
CA VAL A 60 3.42 10.82 -11.05
C VAL A 60 2.80 9.68 -11.85
N SER A 61 3.17 8.44 -11.54
CA SER A 61 2.64 7.25 -12.21
C SER A 61 2.60 6.05 -11.26
N SER A 62 1.68 5.12 -11.53
CA SER A 62 1.59 3.87 -10.75
C SER A 62 2.87 3.04 -10.82
N THR A 63 3.60 3.08 -11.94
CA THR A 63 4.88 2.37 -12.08
C THR A 63 5.94 2.95 -11.14
N PHE A 64 6.05 4.28 -11.07
CA PHE A 64 7.02 4.93 -10.19
C PHE A 64 6.66 4.77 -8.72
N ILE A 65 5.38 4.91 -8.36
CA ILE A 65 4.90 4.67 -7.00
C ILE A 65 5.14 3.22 -6.58
N ARG A 66 4.89 2.25 -7.46
CA ARG A 66 5.19 0.84 -7.19
C ARG A 66 6.67 0.63 -6.89
N TYR A 67 7.54 1.19 -7.73
CA TYR A 67 8.99 1.17 -7.53
C TYR A 67 9.40 1.73 -6.15
N LEU A 68 8.85 2.88 -5.73
CA LEU A 68 9.18 3.46 -4.42
C LEU A 68 8.78 2.54 -3.26
N ILE A 69 7.57 1.98 -3.30
CA ILE A 69 7.06 1.07 -2.25
C ILE A 69 7.87 -0.23 -2.20
N GLU A 70 8.15 -0.85 -3.35
CA GLU A 70 8.95 -2.08 -3.49
C GLU A 70 10.39 -1.89 -3.02
N ASN A 71 10.91 -0.66 -3.05
CA ASN A 71 12.24 -0.31 -2.54
C ASN A 71 12.22 0.22 -1.10
N GLY A 72 11.04 0.31 -0.47
CA GLY A 72 10.90 0.73 0.93
C GLY A 72 10.99 2.24 1.14
N ARG A 73 10.92 3.04 0.08
CA ARG A 73 10.99 4.51 0.10
C ARG A 73 9.60 5.10 0.43
N MET A 74 9.13 4.84 1.65
CA MET A 74 7.74 5.12 2.05
C MET A 74 7.41 6.61 2.14
N GLU A 75 8.34 7.42 2.64
CA GLU A 75 8.16 8.87 2.77
C GLU A 75 7.98 9.48 1.38
N GLU A 76 8.85 9.15 0.43
CA GLU A 76 8.71 9.59 -0.97
C GLU A 76 7.46 9.02 -1.64
N ALA A 77 7.14 7.74 -1.44
CA ALA A 77 5.90 7.17 -1.97
C ALA A 77 4.67 7.96 -1.49
N SER A 78 4.71 8.49 -0.27
CA SER A 78 3.63 9.29 0.30
C SER A 78 3.45 10.64 -0.38
N GLU A 79 4.55 11.28 -0.80
CA GLU A 79 4.54 12.54 -1.56
C GLU A 79 3.84 12.34 -2.91
N PHE A 80 4.19 11.27 -3.63
CA PHE A 80 3.59 10.96 -4.94
C PHE A 80 2.15 10.43 -4.84
N LEU A 81 1.78 9.79 -3.72
CA LEU A 81 0.42 9.32 -3.47
C LEU A 81 -0.51 10.39 -2.89
N GLY A 82 0.04 11.45 -2.29
CA GLY A 82 -0.70 12.41 -1.46
C GLY A 82 -1.17 11.83 -0.12
N ARG A 83 -0.67 10.65 0.28
CA ARG A 83 -0.99 9.93 1.52
C ARG A 83 -0.02 8.79 1.76
N ASN A 84 0.08 8.30 3.00
CA ASN A 84 0.82 7.07 3.29
C ASN A 84 0.25 5.87 2.52
N PHE A 85 1.14 4.99 2.05
CA PHE A 85 0.74 3.66 1.58
C PHE A 85 0.17 2.86 2.75
N PHE A 86 -0.93 2.13 2.54
CA PHE A 86 -1.56 1.36 3.61
C PHE A 86 -2.15 0.06 3.07
N ILE A 87 -2.32 -0.89 3.98
CA ILE A 87 -3.09 -2.11 3.77
C ILE A 87 -4.32 -2.11 4.67
N THR A 88 -5.36 -2.84 4.28
CA THR A 88 -6.55 -3.05 5.12
C THR A 88 -7.05 -4.47 4.92
N PHE A 89 -6.57 -5.38 5.78
CA PHE A 89 -6.81 -6.81 5.68
C PHE A 89 -7.27 -7.38 7.04
N PRO A 90 -7.90 -8.57 7.05
CA PRO A 90 -8.28 -9.20 8.31
C PRO A 90 -7.04 -9.58 9.12
N VAL A 91 -7.10 -9.33 10.42
CA VAL A 91 -6.10 -9.85 11.36
C VAL A 91 -6.30 -11.36 11.50
N VAL A 92 -5.24 -12.11 11.23
CA VAL A 92 -5.22 -13.57 11.36
C VAL A 92 -4.50 -13.97 12.65
N SER A 93 -4.85 -15.14 13.18
CA SER A 93 -4.13 -15.74 14.30
C SER A 93 -2.67 -16.00 13.91
N GLY A 94 -1.73 -15.44 14.68
CA GLY A 94 -0.30 -15.65 14.52
C GLY A 94 0.29 -16.60 15.56
N HIS A 95 1.60 -16.81 15.49
CA HIS A 95 2.33 -17.52 16.55
C HIS A 95 2.35 -16.64 17.81
N LYS A 96 2.06 -17.25 18.97
CA LYS A 96 2.01 -16.54 20.27
C LYS A 96 3.38 -16.03 20.77
N LEU A 97 4.42 -16.05 19.93
CA LEU A 97 5.79 -15.67 20.31
C LEU A 97 5.87 -14.21 20.76
N GLY A 98 5.20 -13.28 20.07
CA GLY A 98 5.12 -11.88 20.48
C GLY A 98 4.55 -11.70 21.89
N ARG A 99 3.56 -12.51 22.29
CA ARG A 99 3.02 -12.49 23.67
C ARG A 99 4.08 -12.94 24.69
N THR A 100 4.90 -13.94 24.36
CA THR A 100 6.01 -14.40 25.20
C THR A 100 7.13 -13.36 25.32
N LEU A 101 7.28 -12.49 24.33
CA LEU A 101 8.28 -11.42 24.30
C LEU A 101 7.79 -10.11 24.95
N GLY A 102 6.51 -10.03 25.36
CA GLY A 102 5.89 -8.82 25.91
C GLY A 102 5.45 -7.81 24.84
N THR A 103 5.48 -8.18 23.57
CA THR A 103 5.08 -7.34 22.43
C THR A 103 4.00 -8.05 21.62
N PRO A 104 2.72 -8.00 22.05
CA PRO A 104 1.62 -8.61 21.31
C PRO A 104 1.54 -7.99 19.91
N THR A 105 1.40 -8.84 18.90
CA THR A 105 1.35 -8.46 17.49
C THR A 105 0.06 -8.90 16.82
N ILE A 106 -0.44 -8.08 15.90
CA ILE A 106 -1.42 -8.50 14.91
C ILE A 106 -0.70 -8.99 13.66
N ASN A 107 -1.30 -9.96 12.97
CA ASN A 107 -0.74 -10.51 11.73
C ASN A 107 -1.73 -10.29 10.59
N GLN A 108 -1.25 -9.81 9.45
CA GLN A 108 -2.02 -9.63 8.23
C GLN A 108 -1.25 -10.25 7.06
N ASN A 109 -1.93 -11.03 6.22
CA ASN A 109 -1.32 -11.63 5.05
C ASN A 109 -1.55 -10.73 3.83
N PHE A 110 -0.53 -10.54 3.01
CA PHE A 110 -0.71 -9.85 1.74
C PHE A 110 -1.39 -10.80 0.72
N PRO A 111 -2.41 -10.32 -0.01
CA PRO A 111 -2.95 -11.04 -1.17
C PRO A 111 -1.89 -11.23 -2.26
N LYS A 112 -2.02 -12.31 -3.05
CA LYS A 112 -1.02 -12.72 -4.07
C LYS A 112 -0.65 -11.63 -5.06
N ASP A 113 -1.63 -10.86 -5.53
CA ASP A 113 -1.42 -9.83 -6.57
C ASP A 113 -1.29 -8.42 -5.98
N HIS A 114 -1.09 -8.31 -4.67
CA HIS A 114 -0.92 -7.03 -4.00
C HIS A 114 0.54 -6.60 -4.07
N ILE A 115 0.77 -5.31 -4.29
CA ILE A 115 2.10 -4.72 -4.16
C ILE A 115 2.63 -4.95 -2.73
N LEU A 116 3.89 -5.37 -2.65
CA LEU A 116 4.56 -5.65 -1.39
C LEU A 116 5.61 -4.56 -1.11
N PRO A 117 5.57 -3.91 0.07
CA PRO A 117 6.71 -3.18 0.58
C PRO A 117 7.99 -4.01 0.56
N ARG A 118 9.15 -3.35 0.42
CA ARG A 118 10.44 -4.02 0.67
C ARG A 118 10.41 -4.72 2.03
N LYS A 119 11.04 -5.88 2.16
CA LYS A 119 11.15 -6.53 3.48
C LYS A 119 11.89 -5.63 4.48
N GLY A 120 11.45 -5.66 5.73
CA GLY A 120 12.04 -4.86 6.80
C GLY A 120 11.03 -4.38 7.84
N VAL A 121 11.52 -3.56 8.77
CA VAL A 121 10.73 -2.97 9.85
C VAL A 121 10.37 -1.54 9.51
N TYR A 122 9.13 -1.18 9.80
CA TYR A 122 8.52 0.11 9.48
C TYR A 122 7.89 0.75 10.71
N ALA A 123 7.97 2.08 10.81
CA ALA A 123 7.08 2.86 11.66
C ALA A 123 5.73 3.01 10.95
N VAL A 124 4.66 2.66 11.66
CA VAL A 124 3.31 2.60 11.09
C VAL A 124 2.27 3.32 11.95
N ARG A 125 1.21 3.79 11.28
CA ARG A 125 -0.04 4.18 11.93
C ARG A 125 -1.06 3.07 11.79
N VAL A 126 -1.85 2.82 12.83
CA VAL A 126 -2.82 1.73 12.90
C VAL A 126 -4.18 2.29 13.30
N ASN A 127 -5.19 2.10 12.45
CA ASN A 127 -6.55 2.55 12.77
C ASN A 127 -7.34 1.41 13.42
N VAL A 128 -7.74 1.62 14.67
CA VAL A 128 -8.54 0.68 15.47
C VAL A 128 -9.85 1.36 15.86
N GLY A 129 -10.91 1.08 15.10
CA GLY A 129 -12.16 1.85 15.20
C GLY A 129 -11.92 3.31 14.78
N GLU A 130 -12.32 4.25 15.63
CA GLU A 130 -12.09 5.69 15.42
C GLU A 130 -10.73 6.18 15.91
N LYS A 131 -9.94 5.32 16.57
CA LYS A 131 -8.63 5.70 17.12
C LYS A 131 -7.52 5.43 16.10
N GLU A 132 -6.65 6.42 15.93
CA GLU A 132 -5.35 6.24 15.28
C GLU A 132 -4.30 5.99 16.38
N LEU A 133 -3.58 4.89 16.23
CA LEU A 133 -2.51 4.45 17.12
C LEU A 133 -1.21 4.31 16.33
N TYR A 134 -0.10 4.15 17.03
CA TYR A 134 1.23 4.02 16.43
C TYR A 134 1.77 2.61 16.64
N GLY A 135 2.71 2.19 15.79
CA GLY A 135 3.24 0.85 15.84
C GLY A 135 4.56 0.69 15.11
N ILE A 136 5.15 -0.48 15.29
CA ILE A 136 6.16 -1.01 14.38
C ILE A 136 5.59 -2.20 13.62
N SER A 137 5.91 -2.30 12.35
CA SER A 137 5.47 -3.40 11.50
C SER A 137 6.64 -4.06 10.81
N ASN A 138 6.77 -5.38 10.97
CA ASN A 138 7.69 -6.19 10.19
C ASN A 138 6.99 -6.72 8.94
N VAL A 139 7.53 -6.42 7.76
CA VAL A 139 7.15 -7.04 6.49
C VAL A 139 8.19 -8.10 6.15
N GLY A 140 7.81 -9.36 6.22
CA GLY A 140 8.73 -10.48 6.12
C GLY A 140 8.09 -11.75 5.61
N THR A 141 8.88 -12.82 5.51
CA THR A 141 8.37 -14.15 5.14
C THR A 141 8.25 -15.02 6.39
N ARG A 142 7.12 -15.71 6.55
CA ARG A 142 7.00 -16.75 7.60
C ARG A 142 7.84 -17.97 7.21
N PRO A 143 8.82 -18.39 8.03
CA PRO A 143 9.43 -19.70 7.87
C PRO A 143 8.44 -20.75 8.37
N THR A 144 7.59 -21.27 7.48
CA THR A 144 6.62 -22.32 7.82
C THR A 144 6.64 -23.43 6.78
N VAL A 145 6.66 -24.67 7.26
CA VAL A 145 6.88 -25.92 6.49
C VAL A 145 5.73 -26.23 5.51
N CYS A 146 4.57 -25.58 5.65
CA CYS A 146 3.36 -25.89 4.86
C CYS A 146 2.80 -24.70 4.05
N SER A 147 3.41 -23.52 4.08
CA SER A 147 3.00 -22.40 3.24
C SER A 147 4.22 -21.80 2.58
N GLU A 148 4.45 -22.22 1.34
CA GLU A 148 5.42 -21.60 0.46
C GLU A 148 5.17 -20.08 0.40
N GLY A 149 6.14 -19.29 0.86
CA GLY A 149 6.39 -17.94 0.34
C GLY A 149 5.43 -16.80 0.70
N ASN A 150 4.36 -17.01 1.49
CA ASN A 150 3.46 -15.91 1.83
C ASN A 150 4.16 -14.84 2.70
N ILE A 151 4.24 -13.61 2.18
CA ILE A 151 4.73 -12.45 2.91
C ILE A 151 3.63 -11.98 3.88
N ASN A 152 4.01 -11.79 5.14
CA ASN A 152 3.12 -11.28 6.18
C ASN A 152 3.59 -9.92 6.69
N CYS A 153 2.62 -9.18 7.20
CA CYS A 153 2.78 -7.96 7.97
C CYS A 153 2.50 -8.31 9.43
N GLU A 154 3.52 -8.24 10.28
CA GLU A 154 3.41 -8.45 11.72
C GLU A 154 3.58 -7.10 12.44
N THR A 155 2.49 -6.60 13.03
CA THR A 155 2.46 -5.25 13.60
C THR A 155 2.31 -5.30 15.11
N HIS A 156 3.25 -4.69 15.82
CA HIS A 156 3.13 -4.38 17.24
C HIS A 156 2.55 -2.97 17.40
N ILE A 157 1.36 -2.88 17.97
CA ILE A 157 0.68 -1.60 18.24
C ILE A 157 1.15 -1.11 19.61
N LEU A 158 1.72 0.10 19.66
CA LEU A 158 2.21 0.71 20.88
C LEU A 158 1.06 1.05 21.81
N ASP A 159 1.26 0.82 23.10
CA ASP A 159 0.35 1.18 24.19
C ASP A 159 -1.09 0.64 24.02
N PHE A 160 -1.25 -0.43 23.23
CA PHE A 160 -2.54 -1.05 22.95
C PHE A 160 -2.66 -2.43 23.58
N ASN A 161 -3.80 -2.66 24.24
CA ASN A 161 -4.18 -3.97 24.72
C ASN A 161 -5.60 -4.30 24.24
N GLY A 162 -5.76 -5.41 23.52
CA GLY A 162 -7.04 -5.85 22.99
C GLY A 162 -6.90 -6.94 21.94
N ASP A 163 -8.00 -7.62 21.66
CA ASP A 163 -8.08 -8.61 20.59
C ASP A 163 -8.69 -8.00 19.32
N LEU A 164 -7.95 -8.16 18.22
CA LEU A 164 -8.32 -7.67 16.90
C LEU A 164 -8.49 -8.80 15.87
N VAL A 165 -8.37 -10.07 16.28
CA VAL A 165 -8.52 -11.22 15.36
C VAL A 165 -9.85 -11.15 14.63
N GLY A 166 -9.81 -11.40 13.31
CA GLY A 166 -10.97 -11.35 12.41
C GLY A 166 -11.37 -9.94 11.97
N LYS A 167 -10.87 -8.87 12.60
CA LYS A 167 -11.18 -7.49 12.21
C LYS A 167 -10.31 -7.03 11.05
N ASN A 168 -10.89 -6.26 10.14
CA ASN A 168 -10.14 -5.55 9.11
C ASN A 168 -9.46 -4.33 9.74
N ILE A 169 -8.13 -4.36 9.83
CA ILE A 169 -7.34 -3.28 10.44
C ILE A 169 -6.54 -2.56 9.35
N ARG A 170 -6.58 -1.23 9.35
CA ARG A 170 -5.74 -0.43 8.47
C ARG A 170 -4.38 -0.23 9.12
N VAL A 171 -3.32 -0.56 8.38
CA VAL A 171 -1.92 -0.29 8.74
C VAL A 171 -1.30 0.56 7.65
N SER A 172 -0.91 1.79 8.00
CA SER A 172 -0.29 2.76 7.10
C SER A 172 1.21 2.82 7.35
N PHE A 173 1.99 2.58 6.29
CA PHE A 173 3.45 2.57 6.31
C PHE A 173 3.98 3.99 6.14
N CYS A 174 4.57 4.54 7.20
CA CYS A 174 5.05 5.93 7.20
C CYS A 174 6.54 5.99 6.87
N LYS A 175 7.36 5.19 7.54
CA LYS A 175 8.82 5.20 7.36
C LYS A 175 9.41 3.81 7.50
N ARG A 176 10.40 3.49 6.66
CA ARG A 176 11.22 2.28 6.83
C ARG A 176 12.32 2.55 7.84
N LEU A 177 12.40 1.72 8.87
CA LEU A 177 13.39 1.84 9.95
C LEU A 177 14.66 1.03 9.65
N ARG A 178 14.52 -0.22 9.20
CA ARG A 178 15.66 -1.11 8.91
C ARG A 178 15.30 -2.32 8.05
N ASP A 179 16.32 -3.00 7.53
CA ASP A 179 16.23 -4.33 6.94
C ASP A 179 15.91 -5.42 8.00
N GLU A 180 15.48 -6.60 7.54
CA GLU A 180 15.32 -7.78 8.41
C GLU A 180 16.69 -8.29 8.89
N ILE A 181 16.77 -8.68 10.16
CA ILE A 181 18.00 -9.16 10.80
C ILE A 181 17.71 -10.53 11.39
N LYS A 182 18.64 -11.48 11.24
CA LYS A 182 18.61 -12.76 11.96
C LYS A 182 19.27 -12.56 13.33
N PHE A 183 18.61 -13.02 14.39
CA PHE A 183 19.14 -12.94 15.75
C PHE A 183 19.65 -14.31 16.20
N CYS A 184 20.75 -14.32 16.97
CA CYS A 184 21.34 -15.53 17.52
C CYS A 184 20.73 -15.91 18.87
N SER A 185 19.99 -15.00 19.51
CA SER A 185 19.28 -15.25 20.77
C SER A 185 17.98 -14.46 20.90
N ILE A 186 17.11 -14.90 21.83
CA ILE A 186 15.87 -14.20 22.18
C ILE A 186 16.16 -12.83 22.79
N ASP A 187 17.23 -12.69 23.58
CA ASP A 187 17.57 -11.42 24.23
C ASP A 187 18.06 -10.37 23.25
N GLU A 188 18.79 -10.77 22.20
CA GLU A 188 19.14 -9.88 21.08
C GLU A 188 17.89 -9.38 20.35
N LEU A 189 16.96 -10.29 20.04
CA LEU A 189 15.69 -9.93 19.42
C LEU A 189 14.91 -8.92 20.28
N LYS A 190 14.78 -9.17 21.58
CA LYS A 190 14.09 -8.24 22.52
C LYS A 190 14.76 -6.87 22.55
N ARG A 191 16.10 -6.83 22.57
CA ARG A 191 16.86 -5.58 22.58
C ARG A 191 16.60 -4.79 21.29
N GLN A 192 16.63 -5.45 20.14
CA GLN A 192 16.37 -4.79 18.87
C GLN A 192 14.94 -4.27 18.77
N ILE A 193 13.93 -5.05 19.21
CA ILE A 193 12.54 -4.60 19.23
C ILE A 193 12.39 -3.31 20.06
N LYS A 194 13.08 -3.20 21.21
CA LYS A 194 13.06 -1.97 22.02
C LYS A 194 13.65 -0.77 21.26
N LEU A 195 14.73 -0.96 20.51
CA LEU A 195 15.33 0.08 19.67
C LEU A 195 14.40 0.50 18.52
N ASP A 196 13.73 -0.47 17.91
CA ASP A 196 12.76 -0.22 16.83
C ASP A 196 11.55 0.58 17.37
N ILE A 197 11.06 0.25 18.56
CA ILE A 197 9.99 0.99 19.25
C ILE A 197 10.45 2.42 19.55
N ALA A 198 11.65 2.60 20.11
CA ALA A 198 12.20 3.93 20.38
C ALA A 198 12.32 4.77 19.10
N SER A 199 12.82 4.18 18.01
CA SER A 199 12.94 4.84 16.71
C SER A 199 11.57 5.25 16.15
N ALA A 200 10.54 4.42 16.33
CA ALA A 200 9.18 4.75 15.92
C ALA A 200 8.57 5.87 16.78
N ARG A 201 8.81 5.85 18.10
CA ARG A 201 8.41 6.91 19.02
C ARG A 201 9.05 8.24 18.65
N ASP A 202 10.36 8.26 18.41
CA ASP A 202 11.09 9.44 17.96
C ASP A 202 10.52 9.98 16.64
N TYR A 203 10.24 9.09 15.68
CA TYR A 203 9.64 9.47 14.39
C TYR A 203 8.25 10.11 14.55
N PHE A 204 7.42 9.60 15.47
CA PHE A 204 6.08 10.15 15.73
C PHE A 204 6.06 11.24 16.82
N SER A 205 7.20 11.53 17.47
CA SER A 205 7.32 12.46 18.59
C SER A 205 6.36 12.15 19.76
N ILE A 206 6.35 10.89 20.21
CA ILE A 206 5.49 10.35 21.31
C ILE A 206 6.25 9.52 22.35
#